data_AF-A0A8S2YAB9-F1
#
_entry.id   AF-A0A8S2YAB9-F1
#
_cell.length_a   1.000
_cell.length_b   1.000
_cell.length_c   1.000
_cell.angle_alpha   90.00
_cell.angle_beta   90.00
_cell.angle_gamma   90.00
#
_symmetry.space_group_name_H-M   'P 1'
#
loop_
_entity.id
_entity.type
_entity.pdbx_description
1 polymer ?
#
loop_
_entity_poly.entity_id
_entity_poly.type
_entity_poly.pdbx_seq_one_letter_code
_entity_poly.pdbx_strand_id
1 'polypeptide(L)' 'MRETKGSNKHLDAAFERIEKTLATKTLSNDLLECNARTLATQLALCLQAALLIRRLPQTVSDAFCSSRLGPDRG' A
#
# COMPACT_ATOMS: atom_id res chain seq x y z
N MET A 1 10.82 -4.35 5.96
CA MET A 1 9.34 -4.53 5.88
C MET A 1 8.82 -5.89 6.35
N ARG A 2 9.67 -6.91 6.63
CA ARG A 2 9.21 -8.20 7.17
C ARG A 2 8.57 -8.13 8.57
N GLU A 3 8.90 -7.11 9.36
CA GLU A 3 8.44 -6.93 10.75
C GLU A 3 6.94 -6.58 10.87
N THR A 4 6.29 -6.18 9.77
CA THR A 4 4.90 -5.66 9.76
C THR A 4 3.94 -6.57 9.00
N LYS A 5 4.45 -7.65 8.40
CA LYS A 5 3.66 -8.57 7.58
C LYS A 5 2.67 -9.31 8.47
N GLY A 6 1.38 -9.25 8.15
CA GLY A 6 0.30 -9.80 9.00
C GLY A 6 -0.14 -8.90 10.17
N SER A 7 0.47 -7.72 10.39
CA SER A 7 -0.01 -6.77 11.40
C SER A 7 -1.31 -6.07 10.99
N ASN A 8 -1.60 -5.98 9.69
CA ASN A 8 -2.78 -5.32 9.15
C ASN A 8 -3.15 -5.88 7.77
N LYS A 9 -4.38 -6.40 7.61
CA LYS A 9 -4.84 -7.05 6.36
C LYS A 9 -4.89 -6.08 5.17
N HIS A 10 -5.21 -4.81 5.42
CA HIS A 10 -5.25 -3.77 4.40
C HIS A 10 -3.86 -3.41 3.86
N LEU A 11 -2.83 -3.45 4.74
CA LEU A 11 -1.46 -3.22 4.33
C LEU A 11 -0.94 -4.36 3.45
N ASP A 12 -1.20 -5.62 3.85
CA ASP A 12 -0.83 -6.79 3.04
C ASP A 12 -1.53 -6.76 1.67
N ALA A 13 -2.84 -6.48 1.63
CA ALA A 13 -3.59 -6.36 0.38
C ALA A 13 -3.08 -5.23 -0.53
N ALA A 14 -2.64 -4.10 0.04
CA ALA A 14 -2.04 -3.01 -0.71
C ALA A 14 -0.69 -3.42 -1.33
N PHE A 15 0.15 -4.15 -0.59
CA PHE A 15 1.38 -4.71 -1.14
C PHE A 15 1.11 -5.69 -2.28
N GLU A 16 0.18 -6.63 -2.10
CA GLU A 16 -0.20 -7.56 -3.17
C GLU A 16 -0.69 -6.82 -4.43
N ARG A 17 -1.42 -5.71 -4.26
CA ARG A 17 -1.90 -4.90 -5.39
C ARG A 17 -0.75 -4.22 -6.12
N ILE A 18 0.22 -3.65 -5.39
CA ILE A 18 1.44 -3.06 -5.98
C ILE A 18 2.24 -4.13 -6.72
N GLU A 19 2.46 -5.30 -6.12
CA GLU A 19 3.18 -6.41 -6.76
C GLU A 19 2.47 -6.87 -8.03
N LYS A 20 1.14 -6.97 -8.04
CA LYS A 20 0.37 -7.29 -9.25
C LYS A 20 0.52 -6.24 -10.34
N THR A 21 0.47 -4.95 -9.99
CA THR A 21 0.66 -3.87 -10.97
C THR A 21 2.08 -3.91 -11.55
N LEU A 22 3.10 -4.15 -10.74
CA LEU A 22 4.49 -4.29 -11.20
C LEU A 22 4.74 -5.58 -12.01
N ALA A 23 4.07 -6.68 -11.64
CA ALA A 23 4.16 -7.97 -12.34
C ALA A 23 3.41 -7.97 -13.68
N THR A 24 2.56 -6.96 -13.92
CA THR A 24 1.91 -6.74 -15.22
C THR A 24 2.94 -6.20 -16.23
N LYS A 25 3.91 -7.06 -16.58
CA LYS A 25 5.04 -6.83 -17.51
C LYS A 25 4.63 -6.56 -18.98
N THR A 26 3.32 -6.54 -19.26
CA THR A 26 2.73 -6.39 -20.61
C THR A 26 2.16 -4.97 -20.83
N LEU A 27 2.36 -4.03 -19.90
CA LEU A 27 1.95 -2.65 -20.12
C LEU A 27 3.00 -1.93 -20.98
N SER A 28 2.56 -1.38 -22.13
CA SER A 28 3.36 -0.45 -22.93
C SER A 28 3.96 0.66 -22.05
N ASN A 29 5.13 1.20 -22.39
CA ASN A 29 5.82 2.24 -21.60
C ASN A 29 4.90 3.41 -21.18
N ASP A 30 3.98 3.82 -22.05
CA ASP A 30 2.99 4.88 -21.78
C ASP A 30 2.04 4.55 -20.60
N LEU A 31 1.59 3.29 -20.50
CA LEU A 31 0.77 2.81 -19.40
C LEU A 31 1.58 2.70 -18.10
N LEU A 32 2.87 2.36 -18.20
CA LEU A 32 3.79 2.36 -17.06
C LEU A 32 3.98 3.78 -16.49
N GLU A 33 4.18 4.77 -17.35
CA GLU A 33 4.29 6.18 -16.96
C GLU A 33 3.00 6.71 -16.32
N CYS A 34 1.83 6.38 -16.90
CA CYS A 34 0.54 6.72 -16.32
C CYS A 34 0.32 6.09 -14.93
N ASN A 35 0.80 4.87 -14.72
CA ASN A 35 0.69 4.17 -13.43
C ASN A 35 1.78 4.57 -12.42
N ALA A 36 2.88 5.19 -12.86
CA ALA A 36 4.01 5.54 -12.00
C ALA A 36 3.60 6.43 -10.83
N ARG A 37 2.76 7.45 -11.07
CA ARG A 37 2.26 8.35 -10.03
C ARG A 37 1.37 7.62 -9.03
N THR A 38 0.49 6.75 -9.52
CA THR A 38 -0.39 5.93 -8.68
C THR A 38 0.43 4.97 -7.83
N LEU A 39 1.43 4.29 -8.41
CA LEU A 39 2.35 3.39 -7.71
C LEU A 39 3.16 4.11 -6.64
N ALA A 40 3.75 5.27 -6.97
CA ALA A 40 4.47 6.10 -6.00
C ALA A 40 3.56 6.50 -4.83
N THR A 41 2.31 6.83 -5.11
CA THR A 41 1.31 7.16 -4.07
C THR A 41 0.99 5.95 -3.19
N GLN A 42 0.79 4.76 -3.79
CA GLN A 42 0.57 3.53 -3.01
C GLN A 42 1.77 3.20 -2.12
N LEU A 43 2.99 3.32 -2.65
CA LEU A 43 4.22 3.08 -1.90
C LEU A 43 4.38 4.07 -0.73
N ALA A 44 4.08 5.35 -0.94
CA ALA A 44 4.11 6.36 0.10
C ALA A 44 3.13 6.02 1.24
N LEU A 45 1.91 5.58 0.91
CA LEU A 45 0.91 5.17 1.91
C LEU A 45 1.34 3.92 2.69
N CYS A 46 1.90 2.92 2.02
CA CYS A 46 2.44 1.74 2.69
C CYS A 46 3.60 2.10 3.62
N LEU A 47 4.47 3.03 3.22
CA LEU A 47 5.55 3.54 4.06
C LEU A 47 5.01 4.25 5.30
N GLN A 48 4.01 5.12 5.13
CA GLN A 48 3.35 5.80 6.24
C GLN A 48 2.72 4.81 7.22
N ALA A 49 1.94 3.84 6.71
CA ALA A 49 1.34 2.80 7.53
C ALA A 49 2.40 1.98 8.30
N ALA A 50 3.50 1.59 7.67
CA ALA A 50 4.58 0.86 8.33
C ALA A 50 5.23 1.66 9.47
N LEU A 51 5.40 2.97 9.28
CA LEU A 51 5.91 3.87 10.33
C LEU A 51 4.91 3.98 11.50
N LEU A 52 3.62 4.10 11.20
CA LEU A 52 2.57 4.15 12.22
C LEU A 52 2.51 2.86 13.02
N ILE A 53 2.54 1.69 12.38
CA ILE A 53 2.51 0.39 13.09
C ILE A 53 3.73 0.22 14.00
N ARG A 54 4.89 0.76 13.62
CA ARG A 54 6.11 0.66 14.42
C ARG A 54 6.17 1.63 15.59
N ARG A 55 5.44 2.75 15.56
CA ARG A 55 5.60 3.87 16.51
C ARG A 55 4.34 4.26 17.27
N LEU A 56 3.16 3.88 16.80
CA LEU A 56 1.88 4.27 17.37
C LEU A 56 1.06 3.05 17.83
N PRO A 57 0.11 3.24 18.75
CA PRO A 57 -0.81 2.20 19.20
C PRO A 57 -1.62 1.61 18.04
N GLN A 58 -1.92 0.30 18.12
CA GLN A 58 -2.59 -0.46 17.05
C GLN A 58 -3.91 0.14 16.58
N THR A 59 -4.68 0.77 17.48
CA THR A 59 -5.96 1.38 17.13
C THR A 59 -5.82 2.52 16.10
N VAL A 60 -4.74 3.30 16.17
CA VAL A 60 -4.51 4.43 15.25
C VAL A 60 -3.99 3.93 13.90
N SER A 61 -3.08 2.95 13.93
CA SER A 61 -2.54 2.37 12.71
C SER A 61 -3.58 1.55 11.94
N ASP A 62 -4.49 0.85 12.63
CA ASP A 62 -5.61 0.14 12.01
C ASP A 62 -6.62 1.11 11.37
N ALA A 63 -7.01 2.18 12.08
CA ALA A 63 -7.89 3.21 11.54
C ALA A 63 -7.30 3.87 10.26
N PHE A 64 -5.99 4.17 10.27
CA PHE A 64 -5.30 4.68 9.09
C PHE A 64 -5.29 3.65 7.94
N CYS A 65 -4.96 2.40 8.23
CA CYS A 65 -4.92 1.34 7.22
C CYS A 65 -6.30 1.09 6.60
N SER A 66 -7.35 1.07 7.42
CA SER A 66 -8.73 0.92 6.96
C SER A 66 -9.17 2.07 6.06
N SER A 67 -8.93 3.33 6.46
CA SER A 67 -9.35 4.52 5.70
C SER A 67 -8.52 4.80 4.44
N ARG A 68 -7.20 4.49 4.44
CA ARG A 68 -6.30 4.85 3.33
C ARG A 68 -5.85 3.69 2.45
N LEU A 69 -5.87 2.46 2.97
CA LEU A 69 -5.47 1.25 2.24
C LEU A 69 -6.66 0.30 1.99
N GLY A 70 -7.84 0.62 2.53
CA GLY A 70 -9.09 -0.10 2.26
C GLY A 70 -9.51 -0.09 0.79
N PRO A 71 -10.31 -1.09 0.37
CA PRO A 71 -10.85 -1.17 -1.00
C PRO A 71 -11.80 -0.01 -1.33
N ASP A 72 -12.41 0.57 -0.30
CA ASP A 72 -13.24 1.77 -0.36
C ASP A 72 -12.36 2.99 -0.05
N ARG A 73 -11.63 3.48 -1.05
CA ARG A 73 -11.01 4.81 -0.96
C ARG A 73 -12.09 5.86 -1.22
N GLY A 74 -13.02 5.99 -0.26
CA GLY A 74 -14.00 7.06 -0.13
C GLY A 74 -13.53 8.10 0.87
#